data_AF-A0A359LM91-F1
#
_entry.id   AF-A0A359LM91-F1
#
_cell.length_a   1.000
_cell.length_b   1.000
_cell.length_c   1.000
_cell.angle_alpha   90.00
_cell.angle_beta   90.00
_cell.angle_gamma   90.00
#
_symmetry.space_group_name_H-M   'P 1'
#
loop_
_entity.id
_entity.type
_entity.pdbx_description
1 polymer ?
#
loop_
_entity_poly.entity_id
_entity_poly.type
_entity_poly.pdbx_seq_one_letter_code
_entity_poly.pdbx_strand_id
1 'polypeptide(L)'
;MLTMRQKKAVTKELRDRYQRSSKKEKTMMLNEFIRLTGYNRSYATRALRVKEVVGFINISGKRIKLVRDKRKIKRKKEKIYDQEVLVALQQLWEIGDHLCSKRLAPFLAEIIPVLERWGEIKLDAEVREKLFKISPATIDRLLAEERKKYRIKGRATTRPGSLLKKSIPIRTFADW
;
A
#
# COMPACT_ATOMS: atom_id res chain seq x y z
N MET A 1 44.19 3.48 -14.09
CA MET A 1 42.89 2.83 -13.77
C MET A 1 43.04 2.01 -12.49
N LEU A 2 42.11 2.10 -11.55
CA LEU A 2 42.13 1.25 -10.33
C LEU A 2 41.85 -0.21 -10.67
N THR A 3 42.60 -1.13 -10.07
CA THR A 3 42.31 -2.58 -10.13
C THR A 3 41.03 -2.91 -9.35
N MET A 4 40.37 -4.03 -9.68
CA MET A 4 39.12 -4.43 -9.00
C MET A 4 39.28 -4.61 -7.49
N ARG A 5 40.47 -5.00 -7.03
CA ARG A 5 40.80 -5.13 -5.61
C ARG A 5 40.85 -3.76 -4.92
N GLN A 6 41.47 -2.77 -5.56
CA GLN A 6 41.50 -1.39 -5.07
C GLN A 6 40.10 -0.75 -5.08
N LYS A 7 39.30 -0.95 -6.15
CA LYS A 7 37.90 -0.47 -6.19
C LYS A 7 37.07 -1.03 -5.04
N LYS A 8 37.25 -2.32 -4.69
CA LYS A 8 36.57 -2.94 -3.53
C LYS A 8 37.02 -2.33 -2.20
N ALA A 9 38.31 -2.06 -2.01
CA ALA A 9 38.84 -1.43 -0.80
C ALA A 9 38.27 -0.01 -0.61
N VAL A 10 38.33 0.82 -1.65
CA VAL A 10 37.75 2.18 -1.66
C VAL A 10 36.24 2.15 -1.38
N THR A 11 35.52 1.18 -1.95
CA THR A 11 34.08 1.01 -1.68
C THR A 11 33.80 0.65 -0.22
N LYS A 12 34.66 -0.16 0.42
CA LYS A 12 34.48 -0.57 1.82
C LYS A 12 34.63 0.63 2.75
N GLU A 13 35.64 1.47 2.51
CA GLU A 13 35.94 2.67 3.29
C GLU A 13 34.84 3.74 3.15
N LEU A 14 34.47 4.06 1.90
CA LEU A 14 33.48 5.11 1.60
C LEU A 14 32.05 4.75 1.99
N ARG A 15 31.73 3.45 2.14
CA ARG A 15 30.36 2.98 2.42
C ARG A 15 29.80 3.60 3.69
N ASP A 16 30.59 3.57 4.76
CA ASP A 16 30.18 4.00 6.09
C ASP A 16 29.99 5.51 6.15
N ARG A 17 30.90 6.26 5.52
CA ARG A 17 30.82 7.72 5.39
C ARG A 17 29.62 8.12 4.53
N TYR A 18 29.49 7.49 3.36
CA TYR A 18 28.37 7.73 2.43
C TYR A 18 27.02 7.50 3.09
N GLN A 19 26.86 6.48 3.94
CA GLN A 19 25.57 6.19 4.56
C GLN A 19 25.17 7.21 5.63
N ARG A 20 26.14 7.67 6.43
CA ARG A 20 25.94 8.66 7.51
C ARG A 20 25.76 10.09 7.01
N SER A 21 26.23 10.41 5.81
CA SER A 21 26.18 11.75 5.25
C SER A 21 24.80 12.27 4.83
N SER A 22 24.70 13.59 4.73
CA SER A 22 23.51 14.31 4.24
C SER A 22 23.30 14.11 2.73
N LYS A 23 22.13 14.53 2.20
CA LYS A 23 21.80 14.36 0.76
C LYS A 23 22.79 15.10 -0.16
N LYS A 24 23.26 16.29 0.24
CA LYS A 24 24.24 17.09 -0.52
C LYS A 24 25.60 16.40 -0.53
N GLU A 25 26.12 16.03 0.63
CA GLU A 25 27.39 15.30 0.78
C GLU A 25 27.40 13.96 0.03
N LYS A 26 26.30 13.20 0.09
CA LYS A 26 26.14 11.95 -0.68
C LYS A 26 26.33 12.17 -2.18
N THR A 27 25.83 13.28 -2.70
CA THR A 27 25.93 13.57 -4.14
C THR A 27 27.37 13.88 -4.53
N MET A 28 28.08 14.66 -3.71
CA MET A 28 29.49 14.97 -3.91
C MET A 28 30.36 13.73 -3.85
N MET A 29 30.24 12.93 -2.77
CA MET A 29 30.98 11.67 -2.61
C MET A 29 30.68 10.67 -3.73
N LEU A 30 29.43 10.61 -4.20
CA LEU A 30 29.05 9.73 -5.31
C LEU A 30 29.72 10.16 -6.63
N ASN A 31 29.76 11.45 -6.93
CA ASN A 31 30.40 11.97 -8.13
C ASN A 31 31.91 11.72 -8.11
N GLU A 32 32.55 11.92 -6.97
CA GLU A 32 33.98 11.61 -6.78
C GLU A 32 34.27 10.11 -6.94
N PHE A 33 33.44 9.27 -6.33
CA PHE A 33 33.56 7.81 -6.45
C PHE A 33 33.36 7.31 -7.89
N ILE A 34 32.44 7.91 -8.65
CA ILE A 34 32.25 7.62 -10.08
C ILE A 34 33.50 8.00 -10.86
N ARG A 35 34.07 9.19 -10.62
CA ARG A 35 35.29 9.65 -11.29
C ARG A 35 36.49 8.73 -11.02
N LEU A 36 36.63 8.24 -9.79
CA LEU A 36 37.71 7.33 -9.41
C LEU A 36 37.54 5.91 -9.99
N THR A 37 36.32 5.36 -9.93
CA THR A 37 36.09 3.94 -10.26
C THR A 37 35.66 3.69 -11.70
N GLY A 38 35.19 4.72 -12.41
CA GLY A 38 34.58 4.60 -13.73
C GLY A 38 33.24 3.87 -13.73
N TYR A 39 32.61 3.68 -12.57
CA TYR A 39 31.30 3.04 -12.48
C TYR A 39 30.18 3.95 -12.92
N ASN A 40 29.13 3.38 -13.52
CA ASN A 40 27.91 4.14 -13.74
C ASN A 40 27.25 4.52 -12.41
N ARG A 41 26.44 5.58 -12.44
CA ARG A 41 25.82 6.16 -11.24
C ARG A 41 24.94 5.17 -10.47
N SER A 42 24.20 4.32 -11.19
CA SER A 42 23.30 3.32 -10.60
C SER A 42 24.08 2.24 -9.84
N TYR A 43 25.15 1.71 -10.44
CA TYR A 43 26.03 0.72 -9.83
C TYR A 43 26.81 1.30 -8.66
N ALA A 44 27.36 2.50 -8.81
CA ALA A 44 28.05 3.22 -7.74
C ALA A 44 27.16 3.43 -6.50
N THR A 45 25.92 3.90 -6.73
CA THR A 45 24.94 4.09 -5.66
C THR A 45 24.60 2.77 -4.97
N ARG A 46 24.40 1.70 -5.75
CA ARG A 46 24.12 0.36 -5.21
C ARG A 46 25.29 -0.17 -4.38
N ALA A 47 26.53 0.00 -4.84
CA ALA A 47 27.73 -0.47 -4.17
C ALA A 47 27.94 0.19 -2.79
N LEU A 48 27.62 1.49 -2.67
CA LEU A 48 27.75 2.25 -1.42
C LEU A 48 26.55 2.08 -0.47
N ARG A 49 25.37 1.71 -0.97
CA ARG A 49 24.16 1.49 -0.13
C ARG A 49 24.08 0.09 0.51
N VAL A 50 24.68 -0.92 -0.10
CA VAL A 50 24.60 -2.30 0.42
C VAL A 50 25.47 -2.41 1.67
N LYS A 51 24.85 -2.60 2.85
CA LYS A 51 25.57 -2.70 4.13
C LYS A 51 26.40 -3.98 4.23
N GLU A 52 25.75 -5.12 4.11
CA GLU A 52 26.37 -6.42 4.36
C GLU A 52 25.71 -7.48 3.48
N VAL A 53 26.52 -8.23 2.75
CA VAL A 53 26.07 -9.28 1.85
C VAL A 53 26.30 -10.58 2.58
N VAL A 54 25.22 -11.24 3.00
CA VAL A 54 25.29 -12.43 3.85
C VAL A 54 25.48 -13.69 3.00
N GLY A 55 25.07 -13.65 1.74
CA GLY A 55 25.20 -14.78 0.83
C GLY A 55 24.56 -14.53 -0.53
N PHE A 56 24.56 -15.57 -1.35
CA PHE A 56 23.83 -15.60 -2.61
C PHE A 56 22.90 -16.82 -2.61
N ILE A 57 21.65 -16.64 -3.02
CA ILE A 57 20.70 -17.74 -3.23
C ILE A 57 20.37 -17.77 -4.72
N ASN A 58 20.29 -18.96 -5.30
CA ASN A 58 19.72 -19.15 -6.63
C ASN A 58 18.24 -19.48 -6.50
N ILE A 59 17.36 -18.62 -7.02
CA ILE A 59 15.92 -18.89 -7.13
C ILE A 59 15.57 -18.80 -8.62
N SER A 60 14.97 -19.86 -9.15
CA SER A 60 14.51 -19.92 -10.56
C SER A 60 15.59 -19.49 -11.57
N GLY A 61 16.81 -20.02 -11.43
CA GLY A 61 17.94 -19.73 -12.31
C GLY A 61 18.59 -18.34 -12.15
N LYS A 62 18.08 -17.48 -11.24
CA LYS A 62 18.63 -16.15 -10.98
C LYS A 62 19.42 -16.12 -9.67
N ARG A 63 20.65 -15.60 -9.73
CA ARG A 63 21.52 -15.43 -8.56
C ARG A 63 21.14 -14.16 -7.79
N ILE A 64 20.44 -14.34 -6.69
CA ILE A 64 19.94 -13.28 -5.81
C ILE A 64 20.94 -13.03 -4.68
N LYS A 65 21.23 -11.75 -4.43
CA LYS A 65 22.15 -11.31 -3.38
C LYS A 65 21.40 -11.09 -2.08
N LEU A 66 21.70 -11.86 -1.03
CA LEU A 66 21.16 -11.65 0.31
C LEU A 66 21.86 -10.48 0.97
N VAL A 67 21.10 -9.44 1.32
CA VAL A 67 21.60 -8.27 2.03
C VAL A 67 20.97 -8.23 3.41
N ARG A 68 21.78 -8.13 4.47
CA ARG A 68 21.27 -8.00 5.84
C ARG A 68 20.65 -6.62 5.99
N ASP A 69 19.32 -6.55 5.98
CA ASP A 69 18.62 -5.32 6.29
C ASP A 69 18.53 -5.17 7.82
N LYS A 70 19.35 -4.30 8.39
CA LYS A 70 19.33 -3.98 9.83
C LYS A 70 18.17 -3.03 10.21
N ARG A 71 17.23 -2.74 9.30
CA ARG A 71 16.03 -1.98 9.64
C ARG A 71 15.23 -2.76 10.68
N LYS A 72 14.94 -2.10 11.81
CA LYS A 72 14.03 -2.64 12.81
C LYS A 72 12.71 -2.96 12.11
N ILE A 73 12.35 -4.24 12.04
CA ILE A 73 11.02 -4.67 11.61
C ILE A 73 10.05 -3.94 12.53
N LYS A 74 9.19 -3.08 11.97
CA LYS A 74 8.17 -2.39 12.76
C LYS A 74 7.33 -3.48 13.43
N ARG A 75 7.24 -3.46 14.76
CA ARG A 75 6.39 -4.40 15.52
C ARG A 75 5.01 -4.42 14.88
N LYS A 76 4.54 -5.60 14.49
CA LYS A 76 3.15 -5.77 14.06
C LYS A 76 2.30 -5.52 15.31
N LYS A 77 1.56 -4.41 15.33
CA LYS A 77 0.61 -4.12 16.39
C LYS A 77 -0.53 -5.14 16.26
N GLU A 78 -0.96 -5.72 17.37
CA GLU A 78 -2.15 -6.56 17.40
C GLU A 78 -3.34 -5.75 16.86
N LYS A 79 -4.12 -6.38 15.99
CA LYS A 79 -5.30 -5.75 15.41
C LYS A 79 -6.44 -5.90 16.40
N ILE A 80 -7.11 -4.81 16.73
CA ILE A 80 -8.29 -4.82 17.62
C ILE A 80 -9.49 -5.49 16.92
N TYR A 81 -9.54 -5.39 15.59
CA TYR A 81 -10.56 -6.01 14.74
C TYR A 81 -9.93 -7.19 14.03
N ASP A 82 -10.25 -8.37 14.54
CA ASP A 82 -9.74 -9.65 14.07
C ASP A 82 -10.41 -10.10 12.77
N GLN A 83 -9.94 -11.23 12.23
CA GLN A 83 -10.46 -11.78 10.98
C GLN A 83 -11.95 -12.12 11.08
N GLU A 84 -12.41 -12.56 12.25
CA GLU A 84 -13.82 -12.89 12.51
C GLU A 84 -14.73 -11.67 12.37
N VAL A 85 -14.30 -10.51 12.91
CA VAL A 85 -15.05 -9.26 12.77
C VAL A 85 -15.12 -8.83 11.31
N LEU A 86 -14.05 -9.04 10.54
CA LEU A 86 -14.04 -8.73 9.11
C LEU A 86 -15.04 -9.60 8.34
N VAL A 87 -15.08 -10.91 8.61
CA VAL A 87 -16.01 -11.84 7.93
C VAL A 87 -17.46 -11.48 8.26
N ALA A 88 -17.79 -11.28 9.54
CA ALA A 88 -19.12 -10.86 9.96
C ALA A 88 -19.52 -9.51 9.32
N LEU A 89 -18.59 -8.54 9.29
CA LEU A 89 -18.84 -7.24 8.68
C LEU A 89 -19.05 -7.33 7.16
N GLN A 90 -18.38 -8.26 6.46
CA GLN A 90 -18.59 -8.49 5.04
C GLN A 90 -19.99 -9.04 4.77
N GLN A 91 -20.43 -10.04 5.53
CA GLN A 91 -21.79 -10.59 5.42
C GLN A 91 -22.85 -9.52 5.68
N LEU A 92 -22.69 -8.73 6.75
CA LEU A 92 -23.61 -7.63 7.08
C LEU A 92 -23.63 -6.54 5.99
N TRP A 93 -22.48 -6.26 5.38
CA TRP A 93 -22.38 -5.30 4.28
C TRP A 93 -23.05 -5.80 3.00
N GLU A 94 -22.99 -7.10 2.72
CA GLU A 94 -23.68 -7.74 1.59
C GLU A 94 -25.20 -7.78 1.81
N ILE A 95 -25.66 -8.18 3.00
CA ILE A 95 -27.09 -8.15 3.38
C ILE A 95 -27.65 -6.73 3.28
N GLY A 96 -26.85 -5.73 3.65
CA GLY A 96 -27.19 -4.32 3.56
C GLY A 96 -27.00 -3.70 2.17
N ASP A 97 -27.08 -4.46 1.07
CA ASP A 97 -26.96 -3.95 -0.30
C ASP A 97 -25.75 -3.02 -0.53
N HIS A 98 -24.61 -3.36 0.08
CA HIS A 98 -23.36 -2.63 -0.03
C HIS A 98 -23.39 -1.17 0.47
N LEU A 99 -24.19 -0.86 1.51
CA LEU A 99 -24.27 0.46 2.16
C LEU A 99 -22.90 1.15 2.38
N CYS A 100 -22.89 2.48 2.30
CA CYS A 100 -21.72 3.26 2.67
C CYS A 100 -21.47 3.18 4.19
N SER A 101 -20.21 3.22 4.61
CA SER A 101 -19.82 2.94 5.99
C SER A 101 -20.46 3.88 7.02
N LYS A 102 -20.81 5.11 6.62
CA LYS A 102 -21.54 6.07 7.46
C LYS A 102 -22.99 5.66 7.74
N ARG A 103 -23.65 4.99 6.79
CA ARG A 103 -25.00 4.44 6.96
C ARG A 103 -24.97 3.05 7.56
N LEU A 104 -23.97 2.25 7.20
CA LEU A 104 -23.80 0.91 7.74
C LEU A 104 -23.60 0.94 9.26
N ALA A 105 -22.72 1.81 9.78
CA ALA A 105 -22.42 1.86 11.21
C ALA A 105 -23.65 1.95 12.14
N PRO A 106 -24.58 2.92 11.98
CA PRO A 106 -25.81 2.94 12.78
C PRO A 106 -26.75 1.79 12.45
N PHE A 107 -26.82 1.38 11.18
CA PHE A 107 -27.68 0.28 10.74
C PHE A 107 -27.31 -1.06 11.38
N LEU A 108 -26.04 -1.28 11.73
CA LEU A 108 -25.58 -2.49 12.43
C LEU A 108 -26.35 -2.73 13.74
N ALA A 109 -26.68 -1.68 14.49
CA ALA A 109 -27.39 -1.79 15.76
C ALA A 109 -28.83 -2.32 15.58
N GLU A 110 -29.45 -2.04 14.44
CA GLU A 110 -30.82 -2.45 14.13
C GLU A 110 -30.87 -3.83 13.48
N ILE A 111 -29.96 -4.11 12.54
CA ILE A 111 -30.02 -5.34 11.73
C ILE A 111 -29.48 -6.58 12.46
N ILE A 112 -28.44 -6.43 13.30
CA ILE A 112 -27.81 -7.56 14.00
C ILE A 112 -28.83 -8.32 14.88
N PRO A 113 -29.62 -7.66 15.75
CA PRO A 113 -30.61 -8.36 16.58
C PRO A 113 -31.69 -9.09 15.76
N VAL A 114 -32.05 -8.55 14.59
CA VAL A 114 -33.03 -9.18 13.70
C VAL A 114 -32.42 -10.44 13.07
N LEU A 115 -31.20 -10.36 12.53
CA LEU A 115 -30.53 -11.50 11.92
C LEU A 115 -30.23 -12.62 12.92
N GLU A 116 -29.86 -12.28 14.16
CA GLU A 116 -29.69 -13.26 15.25
C GLU A 116 -31.00 -13.98 15.57
N ARG A 117 -32.13 -13.24 15.61
CA ARG A 117 -33.45 -13.82 15.90
C ARG A 117 -33.88 -14.86 14.84
N TRP A 118 -33.61 -14.58 13.57
CA TRP A 118 -33.93 -15.48 12.47
C TRP A 118 -32.87 -16.56 12.25
N GLY A 119 -31.76 -16.53 13.00
CA GLY A 119 -30.68 -17.51 12.89
C GLY A 119 -29.80 -17.36 11.64
N GLU A 120 -29.92 -16.24 10.93
CA GLU A 120 -29.16 -15.92 9.70
C GLU A 120 -27.69 -15.59 10.00
N ILE A 121 -27.41 -15.08 11.20
CA ILE A 121 -26.05 -14.79 11.66
C ILE A 121 -25.84 -15.34 13.07
N LYS A 122 -24.67 -15.92 13.30
CA LYS A 122 -24.20 -16.34 14.62
C LYS A 122 -22.92 -15.58 14.94
N LEU A 123 -23.03 -14.63 15.85
CA LEU A 123 -21.90 -13.80 16.29
C LEU A 123 -21.50 -14.19 17.71
N ASP A 124 -20.20 -14.24 17.96
CA ASP A 124 -19.70 -14.29 19.32
C ASP A 124 -19.96 -12.95 20.04
N ALA A 125 -20.10 -13.01 21.37
CA ALA A 125 -20.39 -11.82 22.18
C ALA A 125 -19.32 -10.74 22.02
N GLU A 126 -18.04 -11.11 21.92
CA GLU A 126 -16.94 -10.15 21.72
C GLU A 126 -17.00 -9.52 20.33
N VAL A 127 -17.32 -10.31 19.30
CA VAL A 127 -17.45 -9.82 17.91
C VAL A 127 -18.63 -8.86 17.80
N ARG A 128 -19.76 -9.18 18.43
CA ARG A 128 -20.94 -8.31 18.48
C ARG A 128 -20.63 -6.96 19.11
N GLU A 129 -19.93 -6.95 20.26
CA GLU A 129 -19.56 -5.71 20.93
C GLU A 129 -18.57 -4.88 20.08
N LYS A 130 -17.59 -5.55 19.45
CA LYS A 130 -16.65 -4.91 18.51
C LYS A 130 -17.42 -4.28 17.32
N LEU A 131 -18.44 -4.94 16.78
CA LEU A 131 -19.27 -4.42 15.68
C LEU A 131 -20.13 -3.22 16.10
N PHE A 132 -20.64 -3.18 17.33
CA PHE A 132 -21.40 -2.00 17.81
C PHE A 132 -20.50 -0.79 18.11
N LYS A 133 -19.25 -1.03 18.51
CA LYS A 133 -18.26 0.04 18.78
C LYS A 133 -17.53 0.53 17.54
N ILE A 134 -17.67 -0.14 16.40
CA ILE A 134 -16.85 0.14 15.22
C ILE A 134 -17.19 1.52 14.62
N SER A 135 -16.17 2.29 14.31
CA SER A 135 -16.36 3.59 13.65
C SER A 135 -16.50 3.44 12.12
N PRO A 136 -17.24 4.34 11.45
CA PRO A 136 -17.37 4.34 9.98
C PRO A 136 -16.03 4.31 9.25
N ALA A 137 -15.04 5.06 9.75
CA ALA A 137 -13.69 5.09 9.16
C ALA A 137 -12.94 3.75 9.29
N THR A 138 -13.26 2.95 10.30
CA THR A 138 -12.67 1.61 10.47
C THR A 138 -13.34 0.60 9.56
N ILE A 139 -14.67 0.66 9.43
CA ILE A 139 -15.43 -0.11 8.44
C ILE A 139 -14.86 0.12 7.04
N ASP A 140 -14.63 1.38 6.64
CA ASP A 140 -14.03 1.72 5.34
C ASP A 140 -12.66 1.06 5.12
N ARG A 141 -11.80 1.04 6.15
CA ARG A 141 -10.47 0.42 6.05
C ARG A 141 -10.53 -1.11 5.98
N LEU A 142 -11.44 -1.74 6.73
CA LEU A 142 -11.61 -3.19 6.73
C LEU A 142 -12.21 -3.68 5.41
N LEU A 143 -13.24 -3.00 4.91
CA LEU A 143 -13.91 -3.34 3.64
C LEU A 143 -13.17 -2.83 2.40
N ALA A 144 -12.04 -2.12 2.54
CA ALA A 144 -11.33 -1.49 1.43
C ALA A 144 -10.92 -2.48 0.33
N GLU A 145 -10.33 -3.62 0.72
CA GLU A 145 -9.92 -4.65 -0.25
C GLU A 145 -11.15 -5.33 -0.88
N GLU A 146 -12.24 -5.50 -0.13
CA GLU A 146 -13.47 -6.11 -0.65
C GLU A 146 -14.15 -5.19 -1.67
N ARG A 147 -14.38 -3.92 -1.31
CA ARG A 147 -14.93 -2.89 -2.21
C ARG A 147 -14.11 -2.72 -3.49
N LYS A 148 -12.79 -2.94 -3.42
CA LYS A 148 -11.90 -2.87 -4.58
C LYS A 148 -12.16 -3.98 -5.60
N LYS A 149 -12.64 -5.15 -5.18
CA LYS A 149 -13.04 -6.24 -6.08
C LYS A 149 -14.28 -5.86 -6.90
N TYR A 150 -15.26 -5.23 -6.24
CA TYR A 150 -16.50 -4.73 -6.87
C TYR A 150 -16.32 -3.43 -7.65
N ARG A 151 -15.14 -2.79 -7.56
CA ARG A 151 -14.88 -1.55 -8.28
C ARG A 151 -14.77 -1.82 -9.78
N ILE A 152 -15.73 -1.29 -10.53
CA ILE A 152 -15.71 -1.30 -12.00
C ILE A 152 -14.37 -0.70 -12.48
N LYS A 153 -13.58 -1.54 -13.14
CA LYS A 153 -12.33 -1.13 -13.80
C LYS A 153 -12.70 -0.43 -15.10
N GLY A 154 -12.05 0.70 -15.39
CA GLY A 154 -12.31 1.42 -16.64
C GLY A 154 -13.45 2.43 -16.56
N ARG A 155 -13.61 3.15 -15.44
CA ARG A 155 -14.21 4.50 -15.50
C ARG A 155 -13.30 5.40 -16.32
N ALA A 156 -13.30 5.20 -17.64
CA ALA A 156 -12.88 6.20 -18.57
C ALA A 156 -13.94 7.30 -18.46
N THR A 157 -13.57 8.43 -17.88
CA THR A 157 -14.26 9.66 -18.25
C THR A 157 -14.12 9.73 -19.77
N THR A 158 -15.20 10.01 -20.50
CA THR A 158 -15.00 10.50 -21.87
C THR A 158 -14.06 11.69 -21.72
N ARG A 159 -12.92 11.71 -22.44
CA ARG A 159 -12.24 13.00 -22.65
C ARG A 159 -13.35 13.89 -23.19
N PRO A 160 -13.66 15.05 -22.57
CA PRO A 160 -14.56 15.98 -23.21
C PRO A 160 -13.88 16.36 -24.53
N GLY A 161 -14.28 15.68 -25.60
CA GLY A 161 -13.88 16.04 -26.94
C GLY A 161 -14.43 17.43 -27.20
N SER A 162 -13.76 18.17 -28.07
CA SER A 162 -14.21 19.47 -28.58
C SER A 162 -15.52 19.40 -29.37
N LEU A 163 -16.16 18.22 -29.47
CA LEU A 163 -17.26 17.93 -30.38
C LEU A 163 -18.64 18.16 -29.74
N LEU A 164 -19.36 19.10 -30.37
CA LEU A 164 -20.81 19.21 -30.58
C LEU A 164 -21.77 19.33 -29.39
N LYS A 165 -21.37 19.08 -28.13
CA LYS A 165 -22.28 19.31 -26.99
C LYS A 165 -22.75 20.76 -26.85
N LYS A 166 -21.96 21.73 -27.32
CA LYS A 166 -22.34 23.16 -27.38
C LYS A 166 -23.23 23.50 -28.57
N SER A 167 -23.32 22.62 -29.56
CA SER A 167 -24.03 22.82 -30.82
C SER A 167 -25.43 22.20 -30.80
N ILE A 168 -25.73 21.37 -29.80
CA ILE A 168 -27.07 20.82 -29.56
C ILE A 168 -27.74 21.76 -28.56
N PRO A 169 -28.70 22.61 -28.99
CA PRO A 169 -29.44 23.46 -28.07
C PRO A 169 -30.21 22.57 -27.09
N ILE A 170 -29.97 22.77 -25.80
CA ILE A 170 -30.77 22.14 -24.76
C ILE A 170 -32.05 22.95 -24.69
N ARG A 171 -33.17 22.39 -25.18
CA ARG A 171 -34.49 22.96 -24.96
C ARG A 171 -34.75 22.98 -23.45
N THR A 172 -34.75 24.17 -22.89
CA THR A 172 -35.19 24.39 -21.51
C THR A 172 -36.67 24.76 -21.55
N PHE A 173 -37.40 24.50 -20.46
CA PHE A 173 -38.84 24.79 -20.36
C PHE A 173 -39.24 26.26 -20.58
N ALA A 174 -38.27 27.15 -20.82
CA ALA A 174 -38.48 28.56 -21.12
C ALA A 174 -38.87 28.85 -22.59
N ASP A 175 -38.66 27.92 -23.51
CA ASP A 175 -38.88 28.12 -24.96
C ASP A 175 -40.26 27.61 -25.44
N TRP A 176 -41.34 27.94 -24.72
CA TRP A 176 -42.72 27.63 -25.13
C TRP A 176 -43.25 28.61 -26.18
#